data_AF-A0A6C0GMK8-F1
#
_entry.id   AF-A0A6C0GMK8-F1
#
_cell.length_a   1.000
_cell.length_b   1.000
_cell.length_c   1.000
_cell.angle_alpha   90.00
_cell.angle_beta   90.00
_cell.angle_gamma   90.00
#
_symmetry.space_group_name_H-M   'P 1'
#
loop_
_entity.id
_entity.type
_entity.pdbx_description
1 polymer ?
#
loop_
_entity_poly.entity_id
_entity_poly.type
_entity_poly.pdbx_seq_one_letter_code
_entity_poly.pdbx_strand_id
1 'polypeptide(L)'
;MSVKKELIINPVLTEKEAELKSLQKKYQALLKKLETEKSKIQQLKEDMIAIQRQAFAVIQAKMLVLKQLQQELQKLLTDASTSRLLTKREKKILKQMAKDMDTESPAEQKETSEGENTWEEQEARSADFFSAFAVSPAPIEGQNIRKLFLKLATRFHPDKARNNKESEELHILMQRINEAYKNGDMAALLAIEAQYLTSEYAEVTDSVSLIDQLQKQIDRLMSDIELLDAQLRRTKKETANINRSEAGKMHKHMKKNDGMLQYMTHDMDQAIDGLTALRDGLQTFLKTGIMPASLARELQPEPHMEIDMDEVLAMVLEMQEQEDRRRQAKRKARKKNTTRNNR
;
A
#
# COMPACT_ATOMS: atom_id res chain seq x y z
N MET A 1 -21.35 43.58 54.39
CA MET A 1 -21.71 42.19 54.05
C MET A 1 -23.18 42.08 53.64
N SER A 2 -23.58 42.59 52.48
CA SER A 2 -24.97 42.39 52.02
C SER A 2 -25.12 42.52 50.50
N VAL A 3 -24.30 41.78 49.74
CA VAL A 3 -24.45 41.61 48.28
C VAL A 3 -24.47 40.12 47.88
N LYS A 4 -24.18 39.20 48.82
CA LYS A 4 -24.10 37.75 48.56
C LYS A 4 -25.44 36.99 48.65
N LYS A 5 -26.58 37.68 48.82
CA LYS A 5 -27.88 37.02 49.07
C LYS A 5 -28.95 37.19 47.98
N GLU A 6 -28.65 37.89 46.88
CA GLU A 6 -29.58 38.07 45.75
C GLU A 6 -29.11 37.42 44.44
N LEU A 7 -28.16 36.49 44.50
CA LEU A 7 -28.11 35.41 43.51
C LEU A 7 -29.17 34.37 43.90
N ILE A 8 -30.44 34.79 43.84
CA ILE A 8 -31.56 33.86 43.74
C ILE A 8 -31.20 32.97 42.56
N ILE A 9 -31.07 31.67 42.83
CA ILE A 9 -30.82 30.60 41.86
C ILE A 9 -31.73 30.84 40.66
N ASN A 10 -31.20 31.48 39.61
CA ASN A 10 -31.97 31.75 38.42
C ASN A 10 -32.06 30.41 37.67
N PRO A 11 -33.26 29.78 37.57
CA PRO A 11 -33.40 28.45 37.01
C PRO A 11 -32.86 28.38 35.57
N VAL A 12 -32.99 29.47 34.80
CA VAL A 12 -32.47 29.58 33.44
C VAL A 12 -30.94 29.56 33.43
N LEU A 13 -30.31 30.23 34.39
CA LEU A 13 -28.85 30.25 34.50
C LEU A 13 -28.31 28.86 34.86
N THR A 14 -28.95 28.17 35.82
CA THR A 14 -28.57 26.80 36.17
C THR A 14 -28.78 25.80 35.03
N GLU A 15 -29.83 25.99 34.22
CA GLU A 15 -30.09 25.17 33.03
C GLU A 15 -28.99 25.37 31.98
N LYS A 16 -28.63 26.63 31.68
CA LYS A 16 -27.57 26.97 30.72
C LYS A 16 -26.20 26.46 31.16
N GLU A 17 -25.87 26.56 32.44
CA GLU A 17 -24.63 25.98 32.99
C GLU A 17 -24.59 24.45 32.86
N ALA A 18 -25.72 23.78 33.11
CA ALA A 18 -25.83 22.34 32.94
C ALA A 18 -25.71 21.91 31.47
N GLU A 19 -26.36 22.66 30.56
CA GLU A 19 -26.27 22.47 29.10
C GLU A 19 -24.81 22.63 28.64
N LEU A 20 -24.15 23.73 29.00
CA LEU A 20 -22.75 24.00 28.67
C LEU A 20 -21.83 22.87 29.17
N LYS A 21 -22.00 22.42 30.41
CA LYS A 21 -21.22 21.31 30.98
C LYS A 21 -21.44 20.00 30.23
N SER A 22 -22.68 19.73 29.80
CA SER A 22 -22.99 18.54 29.01
C SER A 22 -22.33 18.57 27.63
N LEU A 23 -22.36 19.74 26.97
CA LEU A 23 -21.75 19.94 25.66
C LEU A 23 -20.22 19.88 25.77
N GLN A 24 -19.62 20.47 26.80
CA GLN A 24 -18.18 20.35 27.06
C GLN A 24 -17.74 18.89 27.19
N LYS A 25 -18.52 18.05 27.89
CA LYS A 25 -18.26 16.60 27.96
C LYS A 25 -18.34 15.94 26.58
N LYS A 26 -19.33 16.30 25.77
CA LYS A 26 -19.49 15.77 24.39
C LYS A 26 -18.31 16.18 23.50
N TYR A 27 -17.90 17.45 23.55
CA TYR A 27 -16.74 17.98 22.86
C TYR A 27 -15.45 17.21 23.23
N GLN A 28 -15.18 17.05 24.52
CA GLN A 28 -14.03 16.28 25.00
C GLN A 28 -14.07 14.80 24.58
N ALA A 29 -15.25 14.18 24.60
CA ALA A 29 -15.41 12.81 24.13
C ALA A 29 -15.16 12.67 22.62
N LEU A 30 -15.56 13.67 21.82
CA LEU A 30 -15.27 13.69 20.38
C LEU A 30 -13.79 13.86 20.10
N LEU A 31 -13.10 14.77 20.80
CA LEU A 31 -11.65 14.94 20.68
C LEU A 31 -10.91 13.62 20.96
N LYS A 32 -11.24 12.95 22.07
CA LYS A 32 -10.65 11.64 22.40
C LYS A 32 -10.90 10.57 21.34
N LYS A 33 -12.12 10.50 20.79
CA LYS A 33 -12.45 9.57 19.70
C LYS A 33 -11.66 9.88 18.44
N LEU A 34 -11.51 11.15 18.10
CA LEU A 34 -10.80 11.62 16.91
C LEU A 34 -9.30 11.36 17.03
N GLU A 35 -8.71 11.62 18.20
CA GLU A 35 -7.33 11.25 18.53
C GLU A 35 -7.14 9.73 18.40
N THR A 36 -8.02 8.93 18.99
CA THR A 36 -7.97 7.46 18.89
C THR A 36 -8.02 6.98 17.44
N GLU A 37 -8.91 7.53 16.62
CA GLU A 37 -9.01 7.16 15.20
C GLU A 37 -7.80 7.61 14.39
N LYS A 38 -7.24 8.81 14.64
CA LYS A 38 -6.00 9.25 14.01
C LYS A 38 -4.82 8.35 14.37
N SER A 39 -4.67 7.99 15.64
CA SER A 39 -3.62 7.08 16.10
C SER A 39 -3.76 5.69 15.45
N LYS A 40 -5.00 5.20 15.25
CA LYS A 40 -5.22 3.95 14.50
C LYS A 40 -4.74 4.03 13.05
N ILE A 41 -5.04 5.13 12.36
CA ILE A 41 -4.55 5.34 10.99
C ILE A 41 -3.03 5.37 10.98
N GLN A 42 -2.42 6.13 11.88
CA GLN A 42 -0.96 6.26 11.96
C GLN A 42 -0.30 4.90 12.23
N GLN A 43 -0.77 4.16 13.23
CA GLN A 43 -0.27 2.82 13.53
C GLN A 43 -0.42 1.87 12.36
N LEU A 44 -1.56 1.94 11.65
CA LEU A 44 -1.81 1.09 10.51
C LEU A 44 -0.88 1.42 9.33
N LYS A 45 -0.54 2.70 9.12
CA LYS A 45 0.47 3.12 8.13
C LYS A 45 1.85 2.57 8.50
N GLU A 46 2.25 2.72 9.76
CA GLU A 46 3.54 2.24 10.27
C GLU A 46 3.66 0.71 10.17
N ASP A 47 2.64 -0.03 10.60
CA ASP A 47 2.60 -1.49 10.51
C ASP A 47 2.73 -1.96 9.04
N MET A 48 2.01 -1.30 8.11
CA MET A 48 2.06 -1.64 6.69
C MET A 48 3.44 -1.35 6.07
N ILE A 49 4.06 -0.23 6.41
CA ILE A 49 5.43 0.09 5.98
C ILE A 49 6.41 -0.95 6.53
N ALA A 50 6.31 -1.28 7.82
CA ALA A 50 7.19 -2.27 8.45
C ALA A 50 7.08 -3.65 7.77
N ILE A 51 5.86 -4.09 7.47
CA ILE A 51 5.61 -5.34 6.74
C ILE A 51 6.23 -5.30 5.34
N GLN A 52 6.04 -4.20 4.60
CA GLN A 52 6.63 -4.04 3.27
C GLN A 52 8.15 -4.10 3.33
N ARG A 53 8.77 -3.43 4.31
CA ARG A 53 10.23 -3.46 4.53
C ARG A 53 10.71 -4.87 4.81
N GLN A 54 10.04 -5.59 5.71
CA GLN A 54 10.39 -6.97 6.05
C GLN A 54 10.27 -7.90 4.83
N ALA A 55 9.16 -7.80 4.07
CA ALA A 55 8.95 -8.62 2.89
C ALA A 55 10.01 -8.36 1.82
N PHE A 56 10.31 -7.08 1.56
CA PHE A 56 11.35 -6.70 0.61
C PHE A 56 12.73 -7.20 1.03
N ALA A 57 13.11 -7.06 2.30
CA ALA A 57 14.39 -7.53 2.81
C ALA A 57 14.56 -9.06 2.64
N VAL A 58 13.52 -9.84 2.93
CA VAL A 58 13.57 -11.31 2.77
C VAL A 58 13.67 -11.70 1.30
N ILE A 59 12.89 -11.07 0.41
CA ILE A 59 12.94 -11.34 -1.03
C ILE A 59 14.33 -10.99 -1.60
N GLN A 60 14.87 -9.81 -1.25
CA GLN A 60 16.21 -9.40 -1.68
C GLN A 60 17.29 -10.37 -1.22
N ALA A 61 17.25 -10.79 0.05
CA ALA A 61 18.20 -11.77 0.57
C ALA A 61 18.15 -13.09 -0.22
N LYS A 62 16.95 -13.61 -0.52
CA LYS A 62 16.78 -14.84 -1.31
C LYS A 62 17.20 -14.67 -2.77
N MET A 63 16.94 -13.51 -3.38
CA MET A 63 17.42 -13.19 -4.74
C MET A 63 18.94 -13.21 -4.81
N LEU A 64 19.63 -12.65 -3.81
CA LEU A 64 21.09 -12.69 -3.75
C LEU A 64 21.62 -14.12 -3.65
N VAL A 65 20.99 -14.97 -2.82
CA VAL A 65 21.34 -16.39 -2.73
C VAL A 65 21.13 -17.12 -4.05
N LEU A 66 20.00 -16.91 -4.72
CA LEU A 66 19.72 -17.50 -6.04
C LEU A 66 20.77 -17.07 -7.07
N LYS A 67 21.10 -15.78 -7.14
CA LYS A 67 22.10 -15.25 -8.06
C LYS A 67 23.48 -15.85 -7.80
N GLN A 68 23.88 -15.98 -6.54
CA GLN A 68 25.15 -16.61 -6.18
C GLN A 68 25.16 -18.10 -6.57
N LEU A 69 24.08 -18.84 -6.30
CA LEU A 69 23.95 -20.25 -6.69
C LEU A 69 24.01 -20.43 -8.20
N GLN A 70 23.36 -19.57 -8.98
CA GLN A 70 23.42 -19.58 -10.45
C GLN A 70 24.86 -19.39 -10.95
N GLN A 71 25.59 -18.41 -10.42
CA GLN A 71 27.00 -18.18 -10.80
C GLN A 71 27.91 -19.35 -10.42
N GLU A 72 27.70 -19.96 -9.25
CA GLU A 72 28.44 -21.15 -8.83
C GLU A 72 28.15 -22.35 -9.74
N LEU A 73 26.88 -22.59 -10.05
CA LEU A 73 26.45 -23.68 -10.93
C LEU A 73 26.96 -23.52 -12.36
N GLN A 74 26.93 -22.30 -12.91
CA GLN A 74 27.47 -22.01 -14.23
C GLN A 74 28.95 -22.43 -14.34
N LYS A 75 29.76 -22.09 -13.32
CA LYS A 75 31.18 -22.51 -13.25
C LYS A 75 31.30 -24.02 -13.18
N LEU A 76 30.57 -24.68 -12.27
CA LEU A 76 30.62 -26.12 -12.09
C LEU A 76 30.16 -26.90 -13.33
N LEU A 77 29.12 -26.43 -14.03
CA LEU A 77 28.64 -27.02 -15.27
C LEU A 77 29.68 -26.87 -16.39
N THR A 78 30.32 -25.71 -16.48
CA THR A 78 31.40 -25.46 -17.43
C THR A 78 32.58 -26.41 -17.18
N ASP A 79 33.02 -26.53 -15.93
CA ASP A 79 34.10 -27.43 -15.52
C ASP A 79 33.74 -28.90 -15.79
N ALA A 80 32.54 -29.33 -15.39
CA ALA A 80 32.05 -30.68 -15.62
C ALA A 80 32.01 -31.02 -17.11
N SER A 81 31.65 -30.09 -17.98
CA SER A 81 31.64 -30.29 -19.44
C SER A 81 33.02 -30.58 -20.04
N THR A 82 34.11 -30.25 -19.33
CA THR A 82 35.47 -30.57 -19.76
C THR A 82 35.92 -31.98 -19.34
N SER A 83 35.19 -32.62 -18.41
CA SER A 83 35.54 -33.93 -17.85
C SER A 83 35.68 -35.00 -18.92
N ARG A 84 36.67 -35.88 -18.77
CA ARG A 84 36.89 -37.03 -19.69
C ARG A 84 35.87 -38.15 -19.48
N LEU A 85 35.16 -38.14 -18.35
CA LEU A 85 34.15 -39.16 -17.99
C LEU A 85 32.82 -39.00 -18.73
N LEU A 86 32.65 -37.92 -19.50
CA LEU A 86 31.42 -37.61 -20.23
C LEU A 86 31.53 -37.86 -21.73
N THR A 87 30.42 -38.30 -22.32
CA THR A 87 30.21 -38.38 -23.76
C THR A 87 30.09 -36.99 -24.40
N LYS A 88 30.27 -36.91 -25.73
CA LYS A 88 30.11 -35.65 -26.48
C LYS A 88 28.72 -35.03 -26.32
N ARG A 89 27.67 -35.85 -26.16
CA ARG A 89 26.29 -35.38 -25.99
C ARG A 89 26.08 -34.77 -24.61
N GLU A 90 26.49 -35.46 -23.55
CA GLU A 90 26.37 -34.94 -22.18
C GLU A 90 27.14 -33.63 -22.02
N LYS A 91 28.35 -33.53 -22.60
CA LYS A 91 29.11 -32.28 -22.64
C LYS A 91 28.36 -31.14 -23.33
N LYS A 92 27.59 -31.43 -24.38
CA LYS A 92 26.78 -30.45 -25.09
C LYS A 92 25.60 -29.99 -24.22
N ILE A 93 24.95 -30.91 -23.51
CA ILE A 93 23.84 -30.60 -22.59
C ILE A 93 24.35 -29.72 -21.44
N LEU A 94 25.45 -30.10 -20.78
CA LEU A 94 26.01 -29.29 -19.67
C LEU A 94 26.44 -27.89 -20.11
N LYS A 95 26.99 -27.74 -21.33
CA LYS A 95 27.30 -26.41 -21.89
C LYS A 95 26.06 -25.59 -22.18
N GLN A 96 24.99 -26.23 -22.64
CA GLN A 96 23.71 -25.57 -22.87
C GLN A 96 23.10 -25.11 -21.54
N MET A 97 23.09 -25.98 -20.52
CA MET A 97 22.63 -25.62 -19.17
C MET A 97 23.45 -24.48 -18.57
N ALA A 98 24.78 -24.48 -18.73
CA ALA A 98 25.64 -23.39 -18.26
C ALA A 98 25.32 -22.06 -18.96
N LYS A 99 24.95 -22.11 -20.24
CA LYS A 99 24.55 -20.93 -21.02
C LYS A 99 23.16 -20.45 -20.63
N ASP A 100 22.23 -21.35 -20.33
CA ASP A 100 20.88 -20.99 -19.92
C ASP A 100 20.84 -20.42 -18.48
N MET A 101 21.85 -20.72 -17.67
CA MET A 101 22.09 -20.07 -16.37
C MET A 101 22.76 -18.69 -16.49
N ASP A 102 23.23 -18.32 -17.68
CA ASP A 102 23.83 -17.01 -17.96
C ASP A 102 22.71 -15.99 -18.26
N THR A 103 21.96 -15.61 -17.22
CA THR A 103 20.88 -14.61 -17.33
C THR A 103 21.38 -13.18 -17.11
N GLU A 104 22.66 -12.88 -17.38
CA GLU A 104 23.12 -11.49 -17.38
C GLU A 104 22.65 -10.76 -18.66
N SER A 105 21.35 -10.46 -18.72
CA SER A 105 20.88 -9.37 -19.57
C SER A 105 21.38 -8.06 -18.95
N PRO A 106 22.06 -7.17 -19.71
CA PRO A 106 22.55 -5.87 -19.22
C PRO A 106 21.45 -4.97 -18.60
N ALA A 107 20.17 -5.28 -18.86
CA ALA A 107 19.02 -4.62 -18.26
C ALA A 107 18.84 -4.96 -16.77
N GLU A 108 19.10 -6.20 -16.34
CA GLU A 108 18.90 -6.65 -14.95
C GLU A 108 20.03 -6.20 -14.01
N GLN A 109 21.24 -6.00 -14.54
CA GLN A 109 22.35 -5.39 -13.79
C GLN A 109 22.13 -3.90 -13.51
N LYS A 110 21.41 -3.20 -14.40
CA LYS A 110 21.01 -1.80 -14.14
C LYS A 110 19.89 -1.71 -13.11
N GLU A 111 18.88 -2.57 -13.14
CA GLU A 111 17.83 -2.53 -12.10
C GLU A 111 18.32 -2.95 -10.71
N THR A 112 19.33 -3.81 -10.62
CA THR A 112 19.93 -4.19 -9.32
C THR A 112 20.97 -3.19 -8.80
N SER A 113 21.57 -2.37 -9.67
CA SER A 113 22.55 -1.33 -9.29
C SER A 113 21.94 0.08 -9.19
N GLU A 114 20.86 0.39 -9.92
CA GLU A 114 20.06 1.61 -9.81
C GLU A 114 18.88 1.44 -8.83
N GLY A 115 18.71 0.22 -8.29
CA GLY A 115 17.70 -0.17 -7.30
C GLY A 115 18.10 0.06 -5.84
N GLU A 116 19.19 0.78 -5.56
CA GLU A 116 19.34 1.51 -4.29
C GLU A 116 18.31 2.66 -4.27
N ASN A 117 17.01 2.34 -4.32
CA ASN A 117 16.01 3.28 -3.84
C ASN A 117 16.37 3.51 -2.37
N THR A 118 16.95 4.67 -2.09
CA THR A 118 17.24 5.08 -0.72
C THR A 118 15.96 4.95 0.11
N TRP A 119 16.11 4.63 1.39
CA TRP A 119 14.95 4.50 2.29
C TRP A 119 14.01 5.71 2.24
N GLU A 120 14.57 6.91 2.01
CA GLU A 120 13.84 8.17 1.82
C GLU A 120 12.91 8.14 0.59
N GLU A 121 13.36 7.59 -0.54
CA GLU A 121 12.55 7.44 -1.75
C GLU A 121 11.41 6.44 -1.55
N GLN A 122 11.65 5.37 -0.80
CA GLN A 122 10.64 4.37 -0.49
C GLN A 122 9.59 4.92 0.50
N GLU A 123 10.02 5.74 1.45
CA GLU A 123 9.14 6.44 2.39
C GLU A 123 8.28 7.51 1.70
N ALA A 124 8.86 8.25 0.74
CA ALA A 124 8.11 9.18 -0.09
C ALA A 124 7.03 8.47 -0.93
N ARG A 125 7.36 7.32 -1.55
CA ARG A 125 6.38 6.48 -2.27
C ARG A 125 5.31 5.91 -1.33
N SER A 126 5.69 5.59 -0.09
CA SER A 126 4.75 5.11 0.94
C SER A 126 3.76 6.21 1.35
N ALA A 127 4.23 7.45 1.50
CA ALA A 127 3.37 8.59 1.77
C ALA A 127 2.36 8.84 0.64
N ASP A 128 2.80 8.71 -0.61
CA ASP A 128 1.94 8.82 -1.79
C ASP A 128 0.90 7.67 -1.86
N PHE A 129 1.30 6.44 -1.52
CA PHE A 129 0.38 5.30 -1.45
C PHE A 129 -0.79 5.54 -0.48
N PHE A 130 -0.53 6.13 0.69
CA PHE A 130 -1.60 6.39 1.65
C PHE A 130 -2.48 7.58 1.29
N SER A 131 -2.01 8.48 0.42
CA SER A 131 -2.80 9.61 -0.06
C SER A 131 -4.05 9.16 -0.83
N ALA A 132 -3.97 8.00 -1.51
CA ALA A 132 -5.09 7.42 -2.25
C ALA A 132 -6.29 7.02 -1.38
N PHE A 133 -6.08 6.82 -0.07
CA PHE A 133 -7.15 6.48 0.87
C PHE A 133 -7.69 7.68 1.64
N ALA A 134 -7.00 8.82 1.57
CA ALA A 134 -7.39 10.05 2.22
C ALA A 134 -8.79 10.47 1.73
N VAL A 135 -9.66 10.82 2.67
CA VAL A 135 -10.99 11.30 2.35
C VAL A 135 -10.99 12.82 2.44
N SER A 136 -11.19 13.49 1.31
CA SER A 136 -11.30 14.95 1.26
C SER A 136 -12.53 15.43 2.07
N PRO A 137 -12.43 16.59 2.74
CA PRO A 137 -13.57 17.21 3.40
C PRO A 137 -14.73 17.44 2.43
N ALA A 138 -15.97 17.27 2.91
CA ALA A 138 -17.14 17.66 2.14
C ALA A 138 -17.13 19.18 1.86
N PRO A 139 -17.80 19.70 0.82
CA PRO A 139 -17.73 21.12 0.46
C PRO A 139 -18.03 22.08 1.63
N ILE A 140 -19.05 21.77 2.44
CA ILE A 140 -19.43 22.58 3.61
C ILE A 140 -18.34 22.52 4.69
N GLU A 141 -17.82 21.33 4.99
CA GLU A 141 -16.73 21.13 5.94
C GLU A 141 -15.46 21.87 5.48
N GLY A 142 -15.10 21.75 4.20
CA GLY A 142 -13.95 22.45 3.61
C GLY A 142 -14.08 23.97 3.65
N GLN A 143 -15.29 24.51 3.44
CA GLN A 143 -15.54 25.94 3.63
C GLN A 143 -15.34 26.38 5.09
N ASN A 144 -15.79 25.59 6.06
CA ASN A 144 -15.63 25.89 7.48
C ASN A 144 -14.16 25.83 7.91
N ILE A 145 -13.42 24.82 7.47
CA ILE A 145 -11.97 24.70 7.66
C ILE A 145 -11.26 25.92 7.07
N ARG A 146 -11.60 26.30 5.83
CA ARG A 146 -11.02 27.49 5.17
C ARG A 146 -11.32 28.78 5.93
N LYS A 147 -12.55 28.96 6.42
CA LYS A 147 -12.93 30.15 7.20
C LYS A 147 -12.08 30.27 8.47
N LEU A 148 -11.94 29.19 9.24
CA LEU A 148 -11.13 29.21 10.45
C LEU A 148 -9.64 29.39 10.13
N PHE A 149 -9.14 28.73 9.09
CA PHE A 149 -7.78 28.95 8.60
C PHE A 149 -7.50 30.43 8.28
N LEU A 150 -8.36 31.08 7.49
CA LEU A 150 -8.19 32.50 7.16
C LEU A 150 -8.24 33.39 8.40
N LYS A 151 -9.11 33.08 9.37
CA LYS A 151 -9.18 33.81 10.64
C LYS A 151 -7.87 33.70 11.42
N LEU A 152 -7.33 32.49 11.56
CA LEU A 152 -6.09 32.22 12.28
C LEU A 152 -4.87 32.80 11.54
N ALA A 153 -4.74 32.55 10.24
CA ALA A 153 -3.66 33.06 9.40
C ALA A 153 -3.61 34.59 9.39
N THR A 154 -4.77 35.26 9.32
CA THR A 154 -4.83 36.72 9.39
C THR A 154 -4.35 37.24 10.74
N ARG A 155 -4.60 36.53 11.83
CA ARG A 155 -4.22 36.94 13.19
C ARG A 155 -2.76 36.64 13.51
N PHE A 156 -2.24 35.51 13.04
CA PHE A 156 -0.91 34.99 13.39
C PHE A 156 0.10 35.03 12.24
N HIS A 157 -0.09 35.94 11.27
CA HIS A 157 0.86 36.11 10.18
C HIS A 157 2.21 36.62 10.73
N PRO A 158 3.36 36.03 10.34
CA PRO A 158 4.68 36.42 10.87
C PRO A 158 4.99 37.92 10.64
N ASP A 159 4.53 38.50 9.53
CA ASP A 159 4.70 39.94 9.23
C ASP A 159 4.04 40.89 10.24
N LYS A 160 3.18 40.39 11.14
CA LYS A 160 2.55 41.19 12.19
C LYS A 160 3.38 41.25 13.48
N ALA A 161 4.51 40.55 13.54
CA ALA A 161 5.41 40.56 14.68
C ALA A 161 6.05 41.93 14.92
N ARG A 162 6.25 42.28 16.20
CA ARG A 162 6.90 43.53 16.62
C ARG A 162 8.41 43.37 16.82
N ASN A 163 8.89 42.13 16.97
CA ASN A 163 10.30 41.82 17.17
C ASN A 163 10.66 40.43 16.59
N ASN A 164 11.95 40.12 16.52
CA ASN A 164 12.43 38.86 15.93
C ASN A 164 11.96 37.61 16.69
N LYS A 165 11.84 37.67 18.03
CA LYS A 165 11.37 36.51 18.83
C LYS A 165 9.90 36.21 18.57
N GLU A 166 9.06 37.23 18.54
CA GLU A 166 7.64 37.12 18.20
C GLU A 166 7.46 36.65 16.75
N SER A 167 8.34 37.07 15.84
CA SER A 167 8.34 36.59 14.46
C SER A 167 8.60 35.08 14.37
N GLU A 168 9.58 34.56 15.12
CA GLU A 168 9.86 33.12 15.19
C GLU A 168 8.68 32.34 15.77
N GLU A 169 8.07 32.84 16.85
CA GLU A 169 6.89 32.21 17.47
C GLU A 169 5.69 32.18 16.51
N LEU A 170 5.41 33.30 15.83
CA LEU A 170 4.34 33.38 14.82
C LEU A 170 4.64 32.49 13.60
N HIS A 171 5.91 32.36 13.21
CA HIS A 171 6.31 31.46 12.12
C HIS A 171 6.02 29.99 12.47
N ILE A 172 6.41 29.53 13.67
CA ILE A 172 6.10 28.17 14.15
C ILE A 172 4.58 27.96 14.22
N LEU A 173 3.84 28.96 14.72
CA LEU A 173 2.39 28.89 14.80
C LEU A 173 1.74 28.81 13.42
N MET A 174 2.22 29.60 12.46
CA MET A 174 1.74 29.61 11.08
C MET A 174 2.04 28.29 10.37
N GLN A 175 3.19 27.66 10.63
CA GLN A 175 3.49 26.32 10.14
C GLN A 175 2.46 25.30 10.65
N ARG A 176 2.13 25.32 11.95
CA ARG A 176 1.09 24.45 12.53
C ARG A 176 -0.29 24.72 11.94
N ILE A 177 -0.65 25.98 11.71
CA ILE A 177 -1.92 26.36 11.06
C ILE A 177 -1.97 25.82 9.62
N ASN A 178 -0.89 25.96 8.87
CA ASN A 178 -0.79 25.47 7.49
C ASN A 178 -0.87 23.95 7.42
N GLU A 179 -0.21 23.23 8.33
CA GLU A 179 -0.28 21.77 8.42
C GLU A 179 -1.70 21.30 8.76
N ALA A 180 -2.34 21.90 9.77
CA ALA A 180 -3.72 21.60 10.12
C ALA A 180 -4.67 21.86 8.95
N TYR A 181 -4.49 22.96 8.21
CA TYR A 181 -5.29 23.26 7.03
C TYR A 181 -5.10 22.24 5.90
N LYS A 182 -3.84 21.91 5.56
CA LYS A 182 -3.52 20.91 4.52
C LYS A 182 -4.14 19.55 4.81
N ASN A 183 -4.16 19.14 6.08
CA ASN A 183 -4.71 17.86 6.52
C ASN A 183 -6.25 17.91 6.75
N GLY A 184 -6.87 19.09 6.59
CA GLY A 184 -8.28 19.31 6.93
C GLY A 184 -8.57 19.05 8.42
N ASP A 185 -7.60 19.31 9.29
CA ASP A 185 -7.63 19.00 10.71
C ASP A 185 -8.31 20.12 11.52
N MET A 186 -9.64 20.08 11.52
CA MET A 186 -10.46 21.03 12.26
C MET A 186 -10.14 21.03 13.76
N ALA A 187 -9.94 19.85 14.36
CA ALA A 187 -9.58 19.73 15.78
C ALA A 187 -8.30 20.51 16.13
N ALA A 188 -7.26 20.42 15.28
CA ALA A 188 -6.03 21.16 15.48
C ALA A 188 -6.24 22.68 15.33
N LEU A 189 -7.03 23.11 14.34
CA LEU A 189 -7.36 24.54 14.17
C LEU A 189 -8.14 25.09 15.38
N LEU A 190 -9.11 24.34 15.91
CA LEU A 190 -9.86 24.74 17.11
C LEU A 190 -8.97 24.77 18.35
N ALA A 191 -8.02 23.84 18.48
CA ALA A 191 -7.08 23.85 19.60
C ALA A 191 -6.16 25.09 19.56
N ILE A 192 -5.68 25.45 18.37
CA ILE A 192 -4.92 26.70 18.16
C ILE A 192 -5.79 27.91 18.49
N GLU A 193 -7.06 27.91 18.05
CA GLU A 193 -7.97 29.00 18.36
C GLU A 193 -8.18 29.14 19.88
N ALA A 194 -8.45 28.05 20.59
CA ALA A 194 -8.63 28.05 22.03
C ALA A 194 -7.35 28.48 22.79
N GLN A 195 -6.17 28.08 22.33
CA GLN A 195 -4.92 28.41 23.02
C GLN A 195 -4.59 29.92 22.97
N TYR A 196 -4.95 30.61 21.88
CA TYR A 196 -4.49 31.99 21.62
C TYR A 196 -5.60 33.04 21.49
N LEU A 197 -6.87 32.64 21.41
CA LEU A 197 -8.02 33.55 21.34
C LEU A 197 -8.84 33.61 22.64
N THR A 198 -8.47 32.86 23.69
CA THR A 198 -9.19 32.88 24.97
C THR A 198 -8.79 34.09 25.80
N SER A 199 -9.22 35.27 25.36
CA SER A 199 -9.19 36.53 26.12
C SER A 199 -10.28 37.47 25.59
N GLU A 200 -11.54 37.06 25.63
CA GLU A 200 -12.70 37.93 25.28
C GLU A 200 -13.84 37.90 26.32
N TYR A 201 -13.61 37.32 27.50
CA TYR A 201 -14.60 37.35 28.59
C TYR A 201 -14.14 38.36 29.65
N ALA A 202 -14.55 39.62 29.48
CA ALA A 202 -14.44 40.62 30.55
C ALA A 202 -15.29 40.21 31.76
N GLU A 203 -14.91 40.68 32.96
CA GLU A 203 -15.68 40.49 34.20
C GLU A 203 -17.09 41.09 34.04
N VAL A 204 -18.09 40.23 33.84
CA VAL A 204 -19.50 40.63 33.73
C VAL A 204 -20.15 40.59 35.11
N THR A 205 -20.77 41.69 35.49
CA THR A 205 -21.34 41.91 36.82
C THR A 205 -22.87 41.77 36.88
N ASP A 206 -23.57 41.64 35.74
CA ASP A 206 -25.04 41.49 35.68
C ASP A 206 -25.50 40.15 35.07
N SER A 207 -26.59 39.60 35.61
CA SER A 207 -27.14 38.26 35.32
C SER A 207 -27.67 38.11 33.89
N VAL A 208 -28.26 39.16 33.30
CA VAL A 208 -28.75 39.11 31.91
C VAL A 208 -27.59 39.01 30.93
N SER A 209 -26.51 39.76 31.17
CA SER A 209 -25.30 39.69 30.36
C SER A 209 -24.58 38.34 30.51
N LEU A 210 -24.63 37.73 31.69
CA LEU A 210 -24.10 36.38 31.91
C LEU A 210 -24.87 35.29 31.15
N ILE A 211 -26.20 35.37 31.07
CA ILE A 211 -27.02 34.43 30.29
C ILE A 211 -26.71 34.53 28.79
N ASP A 212 -26.57 35.75 28.25
CA ASP A 212 -26.18 35.96 26.84
C ASP A 212 -24.77 35.42 26.55
N GLN A 213 -23.82 35.61 27.48
CA GLN A 213 -22.49 35.02 27.37
C GLN A 213 -22.51 33.49 27.37
N LEU A 214 -23.28 32.88 28.27
CA LEU A 214 -23.45 31.42 28.30
C LEU A 214 -24.08 30.90 27.01
N GLN A 215 -25.10 31.60 26.47
CA GLN A 215 -25.71 31.22 25.20
C GLN A 215 -24.71 31.27 24.04
N LYS A 216 -23.90 32.32 23.94
CA LYS A 216 -22.82 32.41 22.93
C LYS A 216 -21.80 31.29 23.05
N GLN A 217 -21.45 30.90 24.28
CA GLN A 217 -20.55 29.76 24.51
C GLN A 217 -21.20 28.43 24.08
N ILE A 218 -22.48 28.24 24.39
CA ILE A 218 -23.26 27.07 23.97
C ILE A 218 -23.31 26.98 22.44
N ASP A 219 -23.70 28.07 21.76
CA ASP A 219 -23.81 28.11 20.30
C ASP A 219 -22.47 27.82 19.62
N ARG A 220 -21.38 28.41 20.13
CA ARG A 220 -20.03 28.13 19.64
C ARG A 220 -19.67 26.66 19.83
N LEU A 221 -19.90 26.11 21.01
CA LEU A 221 -19.51 24.75 21.33
C LEU A 221 -20.36 23.70 20.59
N MET A 222 -21.63 24.01 20.32
CA MET A 222 -22.48 23.22 19.42
C MET A 222 -21.92 23.20 17.99
N SER A 223 -21.58 24.37 17.44
CA SER A 223 -20.95 24.49 16.11
C SER A 223 -19.64 23.70 16.05
N ASP A 224 -18.76 23.85 17.05
CA ASP A 224 -17.50 23.12 17.12
C ASP A 224 -17.71 21.59 17.18
N ILE A 225 -18.71 21.13 17.93
CA ILE A 225 -19.09 19.71 18.00
C ILE A 225 -19.51 19.18 16.63
N GLU A 226 -20.31 19.93 15.86
CA GLU A 226 -20.73 19.52 14.51
C GLU A 226 -19.54 19.38 13.57
N LEU A 227 -18.59 20.31 13.65
CA LEU A 227 -17.37 20.28 12.84
C LEU A 227 -16.46 19.10 13.22
N LEU A 228 -16.29 18.83 14.52
CA LEU A 228 -15.53 17.67 15.00
C LEU A 228 -16.20 16.34 14.61
N ASP A 229 -17.52 16.26 14.63
CA ASP A 229 -18.25 15.06 14.25
C ASP A 229 -18.17 14.79 12.74
N ALA A 230 -18.18 15.85 11.92
CA ALA A 230 -17.90 15.74 10.48
C ALA A 230 -16.48 15.19 10.22
N GLN A 231 -15.47 15.77 10.88
CA GLN A 231 -14.09 15.27 10.78
C GLN A 231 -13.97 13.81 11.25
N LEU A 232 -14.60 13.45 12.37
CA LEU A 232 -14.59 12.07 12.89
C LEU A 232 -15.19 11.09 11.89
N ARG A 233 -16.31 11.41 11.24
CA ARG A 233 -16.91 10.59 10.18
C ARG A 233 -15.95 10.39 9.01
N ARG A 234 -15.27 11.46 8.60
CA ARG A 234 -14.26 11.45 7.52
C ARG A 234 -13.08 10.54 7.86
N THR A 235 -12.49 10.69 9.05
CA THR A 235 -11.38 9.86 9.54
C THR A 235 -11.77 8.38 9.69
N LYS A 236 -12.98 8.08 10.16
CA LYS A 236 -13.49 6.70 10.19
C LYS A 236 -13.65 6.11 8.79
N LYS A 237 -14.09 6.91 7.83
CA LYS A 237 -14.20 6.48 6.43
C LYS A 237 -12.83 6.19 5.82
N GLU A 238 -11.83 7.03 6.09
CA GLU A 238 -10.43 6.78 5.70
C GLU A 238 -9.92 5.47 6.29
N THR A 239 -10.09 5.26 7.59
CA THR A 239 -9.73 3.99 8.26
C THR A 239 -10.42 2.79 7.58
N ALA A 240 -11.70 2.91 7.24
CA ALA A 240 -12.44 1.86 6.57
C ALA A 240 -11.97 1.64 5.11
N ASN A 241 -11.57 2.69 4.40
CA ASN A 241 -11.00 2.60 3.06
C ASN A 241 -9.68 1.82 3.08
N ILE A 242 -8.77 2.17 4.00
CA ILE A 242 -7.49 1.48 4.11
C ILE A 242 -7.72 0.01 4.46
N ASN A 243 -8.59 -0.30 5.44
CA ASN A 243 -8.89 -1.68 5.82
C ASN A 243 -9.52 -2.53 4.70
N ARG A 244 -10.28 -1.92 3.77
CA ARG A 244 -10.89 -2.63 2.64
C ARG A 244 -9.96 -2.78 1.43
N SER A 245 -8.89 -2.00 1.36
CA SER A 245 -7.88 -2.10 0.31
C SER A 245 -7.18 -3.46 0.35
N GLU A 246 -6.61 -3.88 -0.79
CA GLU A 246 -5.81 -5.11 -0.85
C GLU A 246 -4.65 -5.06 0.14
N ALA A 247 -3.98 -3.92 0.27
CA ALA A 247 -2.90 -3.73 1.23
C ALA A 247 -3.37 -3.85 2.69
N GLY A 248 -4.57 -3.34 3.01
CA GLY A 248 -5.17 -3.50 4.34
C GLY A 248 -5.59 -4.95 4.65
N LYS A 249 -6.11 -5.67 3.65
CA LYS A 249 -6.38 -7.11 3.77
C LYS A 249 -5.08 -7.89 3.98
N MET A 250 -4.05 -7.63 3.17
CA MET A 250 -2.72 -8.22 3.30
C MET A 250 -2.13 -7.98 4.69
N HIS A 251 -2.14 -6.74 5.19
CA HIS A 251 -1.70 -6.42 6.55
C HIS A 251 -2.44 -7.27 7.60
N LYS A 252 -3.77 -7.39 7.50
CA LYS A 252 -4.55 -8.21 8.43
C LYS A 252 -4.20 -9.70 8.35
N HIS A 253 -3.89 -10.21 7.17
CA HIS A 253 -3.44 -11.59 6.98
C HIS A 253 -2.03 -11.81 7.53
N MET A 254 -1.09 -10.91 7.25
CA MET A 254 0.29 -11.01 7.72
C MET A 254 0.40 -10.88 9.24
N LYS A 255 -0.40 -10.03 9.88
CA LYS A 255 -0.43 -9.90 11.34
C LYS A 255 -1.00 -11.14 12.05
N LYS A 256 -1.82 -11.95 11.36
CA LYS A 256 -2.44 -13.15 11.91
C LYS A 256 -1.67 -14.43 11.61
N ASN A 257 -0.85 -14.42 10.57
CA ASN A 257 -0.26 -15.63 10.02
C ASN A 257 1.21 -15.36 9.69
N ASP A 258 2.10 -15.75 10.60
CA ASP A 258 3.57 -15.61 10.46
C ASP A 258 4.10 -16.31 9.19
N GLY A 259 3.34 -17.26 8.65
CA GLY A 259 3.70 -18.01 7.45
C GLY A 259 3.35 -17.36 6.12
N MET A 260 2.71 -16.18 6.07
CA MET A 260 2.38 -15.59 4.77
C MET A 260 3.62 -15.11 4.01
N LEU A 261 4.63 -14.61 4.73
CA LEU A 261 5.91 -14.29 4.10
C LEU A 261 6.59 -15.56 3.57
N GLN A 262 6.50 -16.67 4.30
CA GLN A 262 7.00 -17.98 3.86
C GLN A 262 6.23 -18.50 2.65
N TYR A 263 4.91 -18.26 2.58
CA TYR A 263 4.12 -18.58 1.39
C TYR A 263 4.56 -17.75 0.18
N MET A 264 4.79 -16.44 0.36
CA MET A 264 5.28 -15.57 -0.71
C MET A 264 6.67 -15.97 -1.23
N THR A 265 7.51 -16.52 -0.35
CA THR A 265 8.87 -16.93 -0.72
C THR A 265 9.01 -18.43 -1.00
N HIS A 266 7.92 -19.19 -0.95
CA HIS A 266 7.96 -20.65 -1.02
C HIS A 266 8.60 -21.14 -2.32
N ASP A 267 8.25 -20.54 -3.45
CA ASP A 267 8.80 -20.90 -4.76
C ASP A 267 10.31 -20.56 -4.84
N MET A 268 10.73 -19.47 -4.20
CA MET A 268 12.15 -19.12 -4.10
C MET A 268 12.91 -20.12 -3.23
N ASP A 269 12.30 -20.57 -2.13
CA ASP A 269 12.87 -21.60 -1.27
C ASP A 269 13.04 -22.93 -2.01
N GLN A 270 12.00 -23.37 -2.73
CA GLN A 270 12.08 -24.57 -3.57
C GLN A 270 13.17 -24.45 -4.65
N ALA A 271 13.29 -23.28 -5.28
CA ALA A 271 14.32 -23.03 -6.28
C ALA A 271 15.73 -23.06 -5.65
N ILE A 272 15.92 -22.44 -4.48
CA ILE A 272 17.19 -22.48 -3.74
C ILE A 272 17.56 -23.92 -3.39
N ASP A 273 16.62 -24.72 -2.89
CA ASP A 273 16.86 -26.12 -2.52
C ASP A 273 17.24 -26.96 -3.74
N GLY A 274 16.50 -26.80 -4.85
CA GLY A 274 16.79 -27.51 -6.11
C GLY A 274 18.15 -27.18 -6.69
N LEU A 275 18.51 -25.90 -6.74
CA LEU A 275 19.82 -25.44 -7.24
C LEU A 275 20.96 -25.89 -6.30
N THR A 276 20.73 -25.88 -4.99
CA THR A 276 21.69 -26.37 -4.00
C THR A 276 21.98 -27.85 -4.19
N ALA A 277 20.93 -28.67 -4.36
CA ALA A 277 21.09 -30.10 -4.60
C ALA A 277 21.84 -30.39 -5.92
N LEU A 278 21.57 -29.62 -6.98
CA LEU A 278 22.31 -29.72 -8.24
C LEU A 278 23.78 -29.36 -8.06
N ARG A 279 24.08 -28.27 -7.32
CA ARG A 279 25.44 -27.82 -7.04
C ARG A 279 26.22 -28.90 -6.30
N ASP A 280 25.65 -29.45 -5.25
CA ASP A 280 26.29 -30.46 -4.41
C ASP A 280 26.52 -31.76 -5.20
N GLY A 281 25.58 -32.13 -6.07
CA GLY A 281 25.73 -33.24 -7.00
C GLY A 281 26.88 -33.03 -7.98
N LEU A 282 26.97 -31.86 -8.62
CA LEU A 282 28.06 -31.53 -9.55
C LEU A 282 29.43 -31.50 -8.86
N GLN A 283 29.51 -30.94 -7.65
CA GLN A 283 30.73 -30.98 -6.86
C GLN A 283 31.15 -32.42 -6.52
N THR A 284 30.19 -33.29 -6.20
CA THR A 284 30.45 -34.71 -5.94
C THR A 284 30.96 -35.42 -7.20
N PHE A 285 30.34 -35.17 -8.36
CA PHE A 285 30.79 -35.70 -9.65
C PHE A 285 32.22 -35.27 -9.98
N LEU A 286 32.54 -33.99 -9.82
CA LEU A 286 33.88 -33.48 -10.09
C LEU A 286 34.95 -34.08 -9.17
N LYS A 287 34.61 -34.42 -7.93
CA LYS A 287 35.53 -35.04 -6.97
C LYS A 287 35.68 -36.55 -7.15
N THR A 288 34.58 -37.26 -7.43
CA THR A 288 34.51 -38.73 -7.34
C THR A 288 34.33 -39.41 -8.69
N GLY A 289 33.93 -38.67 -9.72
CA GLY A 289 33.51 -39.20 -11.01
C GLY A 289 32.11 -39.82 -11.04
N ILE A 290 31.41 -39.86 -9.91
CA ILE A 290 30.06 -40.46 -9.79
C ILE A 290 29.00 -39.45 -10.20
N MET A 291 28.17 -39.80 -11.18
CA MET A 291 27.08 -38.96 -11.65
C MET A 291 25.93 -38.92 -10.63
N PRO A 292 25.52 -37.74 -10.11
CA PRO A 292 24.36 -37.66 -9.23
C PRO A 292 23.07 -37.99 -10.00
N ALA A 293 22.12 -38.66 -9.32
CA ALA A 293 20.88 -39.15 -9.93
C ALA A 293 20.00 -38.03 -10.54
N SER A 294 20.02 -36.84 -9.92
CA SER A 294 19.32 -35.66 -10.44
C SER A 294 19.84 -35.24 -11.82
N LEU A 295 21.16 -35.18 -11.97
CA LEU A 295 21.80 -34.82 -13.24
C LEU A 295 21.71 -35.97 -14.26
N ALA A 296 21.82 -37.22 -13.82
CA ALA A 296 21.68 -38.38 -14.68
C ALA A 296 20.29 -38.45 -15.34
N ARG A 297 19.24 -38.02 -14.64
CA ARG A 297 17.87 -37.94 -15.20
C ARG A 297 17.76 -36.84 -16.27
N GLU A 298 18.37 -35.69 -16.03
CA GLU A 298 18.39 -34.56 -16.98
C GLU A 298 19.23 -34.85 -18.23
N LEU A 299 20.23 -35.73 -18.11
CA LEU A 299 21.11 -36.15 -19.20
C LEU A 299 20.55 -37.36 -19.99
N GLN A 300 19.43 -37.95 -19.57
CA GLN A 300 18.80 -39.02 -20.33
C GLN A 300 18.28 -38.46 -21.66
N PRO A 301 18.43 -39.22 -22.76
CA PRO A 301 17.76 -38.86 -24.00
C PRO A 301 16.25 -38.86 -23.73
N GLU A 302 15.59 -37.72 -23.99
CA GLU A 302 14.14 -37.71 -24.21
C GLU A 302 13.80 -38.87 -25.15
N PRO A 303 12.82 -39.73 -24.81
CA PRO A 303 12.42 -40.80 -25.70
C PRO A 303 12.12 -40.14 -27.04
N HIS A 304 12.91 -40.50 -28.05
CA HIS A 304 12.67 -40.04 -29.40
C HIS A 304 11.25 -40.49 -29.71
N MET A 305 10.28 -39.58 -29.70
CA MET A 305 9.09 -39.78 -30.52
C MET A 305 9.65 -39.77 -31.94
N GLU A 306 9.94 -40.96 -32.47
CA GLU A 306 9.88 -41.18 -33.90
C GLU A 306 8.46 -40.79 -34.28
N ILE A 307 8.30 -39.52 -34.66
CA ILE A 307 7.11 -39.08 -35.34
C ILE A 307 7.13 -39.88 -36.62
N ASP A 308 6.30 -40.92 -36.67
CA ASP A 308 6.10 -41.68 -37.89
C ASP A 308 5.54 -40.71 -38.93
N MET A 309 6.42 -40.29 -39.85
CA MET A 309 6.07 -39.34 -40.89
C MET A 309 4.97 -39.91 -41.79
N ASP A 310 4.82 -41.24 -41.88
CA ASP A 310 3.74 -41.88 -42.63
C ASP A 310 2.38 -41.69 -41.92
N GLU A 311 2.36 -41.75 -40.59
CA GLU A 311 1.15 -41.50 -39.79
C GLU A 311 0.72 -40.02 -39.85
N VAL A 312 1.69 -39.09 -39.78
CA VAL A 312 1.42 -37.65 -39.96
C VAL A 312 0.94 -37.34 -41.38
N LEU A 313 1.53 -37.97 -42.40
CA LEU A 313 1.11 -37.78 -43.79
C LEU A 313 -0.31 -38.33 -44.02
N ALA A 314 -0.63 -39.49 -43.43
CA ALA A 314 -1.97 -40.06 -43.47
C ALA A 314 -3.02 -39.14 -42.83
N MET A 315 -2.69 -38.54 -41.67
CA MET A 315 -3.56 -37.58 -40.99
C MET A 315 -3.81 -36.31 -41.82
N VAL A 316 -2.76 -35.79 -42.48
CA VAL A 316 -2.86 -34.61 -43.35
C VAL A 316 -3.71 -34.90 -44.59
N LEU A 317 -3.54 -36.08 -45.20
CA LEU A 317 -4.34 -36.52 -46.35
C LEU A 317 -5.81 -36.70 -45.97
N GLU A 318 -6.09 -37.27 -44.79
CA GLU A 318 -7.47 -37.45 -44.31
C GLU A 318 -8.14 -36.10 -44.02
N MET A 319 -7.42 -35.13 -43.46
CA MET A 319 -7.91 -33.76 -43.28
C MET A 319 -8.24 -33.08 -44.62
N GLN A 320 -7.39 -33.25 -45.64
CA GLN A 320 -7.63 -32.70 -46.97
C GLN A 320 -8.88 -33.33 -47.63
N GLU A 321 -9.07 -34.65 -47.50
CA GLU A 321 -10.27 -35.31 -47.98
C GLU A 321 -11.55 -34.81 -47.28
N GLN A 322 -11.49 -34.62 -45.96
CA GLN A 322 -12.64 -34.08 -45.21
C GLN A 322 -12.99 -32.65 -45.62
N GLU A 323 -11.98 -31.81 -45.87
CA GLU A 323 -12.20 -30.46 -46.39
C GLU A 323 -12.83 -30.47 -47.78
N ASP A 324 -12.36 -31.34 -48.68
CA ASP A 324 -12.89 -31.43 -50.03
C ASP A 324 -14.33 -31.95 -50.04
N ARG A 325 -14.65 -32.94 -49.19
CA ARG A 325 -16.04 -33.39 -48.96
C ARG A 325 -16.93 -32.25 -48.47
N ARG A 326 -16.44 -31.43 -47.52
CA ARG A 326 -17.15 -30.23 -47.03
C ARG A 326 -17.35 -29.19 -48.13
N ARG A 327 -16.35 -28.93 -48.97
CA ARG A 327 -16.42 -28.00 -50.11
C ARG A 327 -17.41 -28.47 -51.18
N GLN A 328 -17.41 -29.77 -51.50
CA GLN A 328 -18.36 -30.36 -52.45
C GLN A 328 -19.80 -30.33 -51.92
N ALA A 329 -20.01 -30.63 -50.62
CA ALA A 329 -21.33 -30.53 -49.99
C ALA A 329 -21.87 -29.08 -50.03
N LYS A 330 -21.03 -28.09 -49.72
CA LYS A 330 -21.38 -26.65 -49.85
C LYS A 330 -21.72 -26.25 -51.28
N ARG A 331 -21.00 -26.76 -52.29
CA ARG A 331 -21.29 -26.53 -53.71
C ARG A 331 -22.63 -27.15 -54.15
N LYS A 332 -22.94 -28.37 -53.71
CA LYS A 332 -24.21 -29.05 -53.99
C LYS A 332 -25.41 -28.33 -53.33
N ALA A 333 -25.23 -27.85 -52.10
CA ALA A 333 -26.25 -27.06 -51.38
C ALA A 333 -26.53 -25.72 -52.08
N ARG A 334 -25.49 -25.00 -52.53
CA ARG A 334 -25.64 -23.75 -53.29
C ARG A 334 -26.38 -23.95 -54.61
N LYS A 335 -26.10 -25.03 -55.35
CA LYS A 335 -26.81 -25.36 -56.60
C LYS A 335 -28.29 -25.70 -56.36
N LYS A 336 -28.65 -26.40 -55.26
CA LYS A 336 -30.05 -26.67 -54.91
C LYS A 336 -30.84 -25.40 -54.55
N ASN A 337 -30.22 -24.41 -53.91
CA ASN A 337 -30.87 -23.14 -53.58
C ASN A 337 -31.11 -22.24 -54.81
N THR A 338 -30.20 -22.23 -55.79
CA THR A 338 -30.42 -21.45 -57.03
C THR A 338 -31.48 -22.06 -57.94
N THR A 339 -31.73 -23.37 -57.90
CA THR A 339 -32.84 -23.99 -58.65
C THR A 339 -34.22 -23.79 -58.00
N ARG A 340 -34.26 -23.49 -56.69
CA ARG A 340 -35.51 -23.27 -55.94
C ARG A 340 -36.01 -21.81 -55.98
N ASN A 341 -35.15 -20.86 -56.34
CA ASN A 341 -35.51 -19.44 -56.52
C ASN A 341 -35.93 -19.08 -57.97
N ASN A 342 -35.85 -20.03 -58.92
CA ASN A 342 -36.23 -19.87 -60.33
C ASN A 342 -37.43 -20.75 -60.74
N ARG A 343 -38.21 -21.22 -59.75
CA ARG A 343 -39.54 -21.82 -59.88
C ARG A 343 -40.47 -21.08 -58.94
#